data_AF-A0A437PPK4-F1
#
_entry.id   AF-A0A437PPK4-F1
#
_cell.length_a   1.000
_cell.length_b   1.000
_cell.length_c   1.000
_cell.angle_alpha   90.00
_cell.angle_beta   90.00
_cell.angle_gamma   90.00
#
_symmetry.space_group_name_H-M   'P 1'
#
loop_
_entity.id
_entity.type
_entity.pdbx_description
1 polymer ?
#
loop_
_entity_poly.entity_id
_entity_poly.type
_entity_poly.pdbx_seq_one_letter_code
_entity_poly.pdbx_strand_id
1 'polypeptide(L)'
;MNYLIQTTVWLISLGIALFAPGNFTRSGTLEKNWVNIFLKTNQYFLDLLVHICSQPLFWMWIAFVILFSYSYELPLKKLNKREILLFSLFFFGGFWLSLFALSTGLGENYIPNRNFSLLTWYLLFLGTFIGFYAKSFVPFPFQISKFNIFWIAILFICFIPFSKTFKTFYREWKYDKLKNYALENQQRFENLRLSQANIVGLKPIKNKETLFFAQELSSDSTHLWCKCVANYYHKKAVYLKKETH
;
A
#
# COMPACT_ATOMS: atom_id res chain seq x y z
N MET A 1 -5.55 -14.85 -23.33
CA MET A 1 -5.53 -13.39 -23.07
C MET A 1 -4.24 -12.85 -23.70
N ASN A 2 -4.34 -11.87 -24.60
CA ASN A 2 -3.21 -11.48 -25.46
C ASN A 2 -2.15 -10.72 -24.62
N TYR A 3 -0.93 -11.27 -24.51
CA TYR A 3 0.16 -10.67 -23.71
C TYR A 3 0.42 -9.22 -24.09
N LEU A 4 0.22 -8.85 -25.35
CA LEU A 4 0.33 -7.49 -25.84
C LEU A 4 -0.59 -6.52 -25.07
N ILE A 5 -1.86 -6.89 -24.87
CA ILE A 5 -2.83 -6.04 -24.16
C ILE A 5 -2.42 -5.87 -22.70
N GLN A 6 -1.97 -6.95 -22.05
CA GLN A 6 -1.51 -6.89 -20.66
C GLN A 6 -0.28 -5.99 -20.51
N THR A 7 0.70 -6.11 -21.41
CA THR A 7 1.89 -5.26 -21.42
C THR A 7 1.55 -3.80 -21.70
N THR A 8 0.66 -3.53 -22.65
CA THR A 8 0.21 -2.16 -22.95
C THR A 8 -0.50 -1.52 -21.75
N VAL A 9 -1.43 -2.23 -21.12
CA VAL A 9 -2.12 -1.75 -19.91
C VAL A 9 -1.12 -1.49 -18.78
N TRP A 10 -0.13 -2.38 -18.60
CA TRP A 10 0.91 -2.21 -17.61
C TRP A 10 1.78 -0.98 -17.87
N LEU A 11 2.23 -0.77 -19.11
CA LEU A 11 3.04 0.40 -19.50
C LEU A 11 2.27 1.71 -19.35
N ILE A 12 0.98 1.73 -19.73
CA ILE A 12 0.12 2.90 -19.53
C ILE A 12 -0.05 3.18 -18.03
N SER A 13 -0.30 2.15 -17.22
CA SER A 13 -0.46 2.29 -15.77
C SER A 13 0.82 2.80 -15.11
N LEU A 14 1.98 2.30 -15.55
CA LEU A 14 3.30 2.77 -15.14
C LEU A 14 3.48 4.24 -15.53
N GLY A 15 3.14 4.61 -16.77
CA GLY A 15 3.19 5.99 -17.25
C GLY A 15 2.33 6.92 -16.40
N ILE A 16 1.07 6.57 -16.16
CA ILE A 16 0.15 7.35 -15.29
C ILE A 16 0.75 7.53 -13.89
N ALA A 17 1.31 6.47 -13.31
CA ALA A 17 1.95 6.55 -12.01
C ALA A 17 3.18 7.48 -12.04
N LEU A 18 4.08 7.32 -13.01
CA LEU A 18 5.31 8.12 -13.12
C LEU A 18 5.00 9.61 -13.37
N PHE A 19 4.00 9.92 -14.19
CA PHE A 19 3.62 11.28 -14.55
C PHE A 19 2.59 11.91 -13.61
N ALA A 20 2.18 11.23 -12.54
CA ALA A 20 1.30 11.82 -11.54
C ALA A 20 1.96 13.07 -10.92
N PRO A 21 1.24 14.22 -10.79
CA PRO A 21 1.81 15.48 -10.30
C PRO A 21 2.58 15.37 -8.98
N GLY A 22 2.10 14.52 -8.06
CA GLY A 22 2.79 14.27 -6.78
C GLY A 22 4.14 13.58 -6.93
N ASN A 23 4.32 12.72 -7.95
CA ASN A 23 5.60 12.07 -8.22
C ASN A 23 6.56 13.02 -8.94
N PHE A 24 6.06 13.94 -9.77
CA PHE A 24 6.88 15.01 -10.36
C PHE A 24 7.41 15.99 -9.30
N THR A 25 6.60 16.32 -8.29
CA THR A 25 7.04 17.14 -7.16
C THR A 25 8.14 16.45 -6.35
N ARG A 26 8.08 15.11 -6.23
CA ARG A 26 9.10 14.28 -5.58
C ARG A 26 10.37 14.11 -6.42
N SER A 27 10.26 14.17 -7.76
CA SER A 27 11.43 14.09 -8.65
C SER A 27 12.29 15.37 -8.63
N GLY A 28 11.82 16.48 -8.06
CA GLY A 28 12.64 17.69 -7.87
C GLY A 28 13.70 17.56 -6.76
N THR A 29 13.55 16.59 -5.86
CA THR A 29 14.45 16.33 -4.71
C THR A 29 15.35 15.12 -4.94
N LEU A 30 15.46 14.62 -6.17
CA LEU A 30 16.21 13.42 -6.52
C LEU A 30 17.67 13.52 -6.08
N GLU A 31 18.09 12.58 -5.26
CA GLU A 31 19.50 12.25 -5.11
C GLU A 31 20.08 11.93 -6.49
N LYS A 32 21.07 12.70 -6.96
CA LYS A 32 21.61 12.53 -8.33
C LYS A 32 22.59 11.35 -8.45
N ASN A 33 22.91 10.70 -7.32
CA ASN A 33 23.83 9.58 -7.29
C ASN A 33 23.07 8.25 -7.45
N TRP A 34 23.03 7.76 -8.69
CA TRP A 34 22.39 6.49 -9.06
C TRP A 34 22.93 5.28 -8.29
N VAL A 35 24.22 5.28 -7.94
CA VAL A 35 24.81 4.19 -7.13
C VAL A 35 24.21 4.21 -5.73
N ASN A 36 24.11 5.38 -5.09
CA ASN A 36 23.54 5.47 -3.75
C ASN A 36 22.04 5.14 -3.74
N ILE A 37 21.30 5.58 -4.76
CA ILE A 37 19.89 5.19 -4.94
C ILE A 37 19.76 3.68 -5.03
N PHE A 38 20.57 3.02 -5.86
CA PHE A 38 20.54 1.57 -6.04
C PHE A 38 20.84 0.85 -4.72
N LEU A 39 21.88 1.27 -4.00
CA LEU A 39 22.26 0.71 -2.70
C LEU A 39 21.14 0.89 -1.66
N LYS A 40 20.58 2.10 -1.51
CA LYS A 40 19.46 2.37 -0.61
C LYS A 40 18.22 1.55 -0.95
N THR A 41 17.90 1.44 -2.24
CA THR A 41 16.75 0.64 -2.70
C THR A 41 16.91 -0.82 -2.32
N ASN A 42 18.11 -1.38 -2.49
CA ASN A 42 18.40 -2.76 -2.09
C ASN A 42 18.39 -2.92 -0.57
N GLN A 43 18.90 -1.95 0.18
CA GLN A 43 18.82 -1.97 1.64
C GLN A 43 17.36 -1.96 2.11
N TYR A 44 16.51 -1.08 1.57
CA TYR A 44 15.08 -1.09 1.86
C TYR A 44 14.43 -2.41 1.48
N PHE A 45 14.78 -2.99 0.35
CA PHE A 45 14.27 -4.30 -0.04
C PHE A 45 14.63 -5.38 1.00
N LEU A 46 15.88 -5.42 1.48
CA LEU A 46 16.31 -6.36 2.51
C LEU A 46 15.67 -6.12 3.88
N ASP A 47 15.68 -4.87 4.36
CA ASP A 47 15.07 -4.48 5.64
C ASP A 47 13.59 -4.87 5.67
N LEU A 48 12.91 -4.66 4.54
CA LEU A 48 11.54 -5.03 4.37
C LEU A 48 11.36 -6.55 4.37
N LEU A 49 12.17 -7.31 3.62
CA LEU A 49 12.12 -8.78 3.66
C LEU A 49 12.29 -9.32 5.09
N VAL A 50 13.24 -8.78 5.85
CA VAL A 50 13.45 -9.15 7.27
C VAL A 50 12.24 -8.77 8.12
N HIS A 51 11.70 -7.56 7.95
CA HIS A 51 10.51 -7.13 8.67
C HIS A 51 9.32 -8.05 8.39
N ILE A 52 9.13 -8.47 7.14
CA ILE A 52 8.03 -9.35 6.72
C ILE A 52 8.18 -10.74 7.31
N CYS A 53 9.35 -11.36 7.15
CA CYS A 53 9.62 -12.69 7.67
C CYS A 53 9.55 -12.74 9.21
N SER A 54 9.68 -11.60 9.89
CA SER A 54 9.45 -11.51 11.34
C SER A 54 7.98 -11.29 11.73
N GLN A 55 7.06 -11.01 10.79
CA GLN A 55 5.63 -10.85 11.10
C GLN A 55 4.92 -12.21 11.24
N PRO A 56 4.34 -12.55 12.41
CA PRO A 56 3.60 -13.81 12.58
C PRO A 56 2.41 -13.94 11.62
N LEU A 57 1.72 -12.82 11.33
CA LEU A 57 0.58 -12.79 10.42
C LEU A 57 0.94 -13.20 9.00
N PHE A 58 2.16 -12.94 8.55
CA PHE A 58 2.63 -13.34 7.22
C PHE A 58 2.66 -14.87 7.10
N TRP A 59 3.24 -15.56 8.09
CA TRP A 59 3.28 -17.02 8.13
C TRP A 59 1.90 -17.64 8.31
N MET A 60 1.05 -17.05 9.14
CA MET A 60 -0.35 -17.48 9.29
C MET A 60 -1.12 -17.37 7.96
N TRP A 61 -0.91 -16.29 7.20
CA TRP A 61 -1.53 -16.13 5.88
C TRP A 61 -1.03 -17.17 4.90
N ILE A 62 0.28 -17.39 4.80
CA ILE A 62 0.85 -18.43 3.93
C ILE A 62 0.27 -19.80 4.30
N ALA A 63 0.24 -20.14 5.59
CA ALA A 63 -0.36 -21.38 6.06
C ALA A 63 -1.85 -21.47 5.66
N PHE A 64 -2.63 -20.41 5.88
CA PHE A 64 -4.04 -20.36 5.48
C PHE A 64 -4.22 -20.59 3.97
N VAL A 65 -3.47 -19.89 3.12
CA VAL A 65 -3.56 -20.05 1.65
C VAL A 65 -3.16 -21.47 1.24
N ILE A 66 -2.08 -22.02 1.79
CA ILE A 66 -1.67 -23.40 1.53
C ILE A 66 -2.80 -24.35 1.88
N LEU A 67 -3.30 -24.30 3.12
CA LEU A 67 -4.39 -25.16 3.57
C LEU A 67 -5.61 -25.02 2.66
N PHE A 68 -5.99 -23.78 2.32
CA PHE A 68 -7.10 -23.48 1.42
C PHE A 68 -6.93 -24.10 0.03
N SER A 69 -5.77 -23.92 -0.59
CA SER A 69 -5.46 -24.42 -1.92
C SER A 69 -5.47 -25.96 -2.01
N TYR A 70 -5.12 -26.65 -0.92
CA TYR A 70 -5.11 -28.11 -0.88
C TYR A 70 -6.46 -28.73 -0.54
N SER A 71 -7.31 -28.07 0.26
CA SER A 71 -8.67 -28.57 0.56
C SER A 71 -9.67 -28.37 -0.57
N TYR A 72 -9.41 -27.43 -1.48
CA TYR A 72 -10.27 -27.17 -2.63
C TYR A 72 -9.61 -27.59 -3.93
N GLU A 73 -10.32 -28.34 -4.76
CA GLU A 73 -9.96 -28.53 -6.16
C GLU A 73 -10.25 -27.26 -6.93
N LEU A 74 -9.23 -26.42 -7.04
CA LEU A 74 -9.29 -25.24 -7.86
C LEU A 74 -8.86 -25.63 -9.28
N PRO A 75 -9.61 -25.22 -10.33
CA PRO A 75 -9.25 -25.48 -11.71
C PRO A 75 -8.09 -24.58 -12.15
N LEU A 76 -6.96 -24.68 -11.45
CA LEU A 76 -5.78 -23.85 -11.71
C LEU A 76 -5.03 -24.40 -12.91
N LYS A 77 -4.90 -23.57 -13.95
CA LYS A 77 -3.99 -23.85 -15.05
C LYS A 77 -2.57 -23.94 -14.50
N LYS A 78 -1.89 -25.06 -14.74
CA LYS A 78 -0.44 -25.18 -14.46
C LYS A 78 0.31 -24.11 -15.26
N LEU A 79 1.06 -23.25 -14.57
CA LEU A 79 1.95 -22.29 -15.23
C LEU A 79 3.19 -23.02 -15.73
N ASN A 80 3.62 -22.68 -16.95
CA ASN A 80 4.91 -23.11 -17.45
C ASN A 80 6.05 -22.25 -16.84
N LYS A 81 7.30 -22.71 -17.00
CA LYS A 81 8.49 -22.02 -16.44
C LYS A 81 8.60 -20.55 -16.87
N ARG A 82 8.17 -20.23 -18.10
CA ARG A 82 8.19 -18.87 -18.64
C ARG A 82 7.16 -17.97 -17.96
N GLU A 83 5.95 -18.46 -17.74
CA GLU A 83 4.88 -17.73 -17.04
C GLU A 83 5.27 -17.47 -15.58
N ILE A 84 5.90 -18.45 -14.90
CA ILE A 84 6.43 -18.28 -13.55
C ILE A 84 7.51 -17.19 -13.53
N LEU A 85 8.49 -17.28 -14.45
CA LEU A 85 9.57 -16.29 -14.53
C LEU A 85 9.03 -14.88 -14.78
N LEU A 86 8.10 -14.72 -15.74
CA LEU A 86 7.49 -13.44 -16.02
C LEU A 86 6.73 -12.90 -14.82
N PHE A 87 5.95 -13.74 -14.14
CA PHE A 87 5.24 -13.33 -12.92
C PHE A 87 6.20 -12.89 -11.83
N SER A 88 7.26 -13.66 -11.57
CA SER A 88 8.30 -13.30 -10.60
C SER A 88 8.97 -11.97 -10.96
N LEU A 89 9.32 -11.75 -12.23
CA LEU A 89 9.92 -10.49 -12.69
C LEU A 89 8.97 -9.31 -12.53
N PHE A 90 7.70 -9.44 -12.91
CA PHE A 90 6.72 -8.36 -12.74
C PHE A 90 6.46 -8.07 -11.26
N PHE A 91 6.38 -9.11 -10.43
CA PHE A 91 6.13 -8.96 -9.01
C PHE A 91 7.32 -8.32 -8.30
N PHE A 92 8.49 -8.96 -8.33
CA PHE A 92 9.69 -8.46 -7.64
C PHE A 92 10.21 -7.18 -8.29
N GLY A 93 10.14 -7.06 -9.61
CA GLY A 93 10.50 -5.85 -10.33
C GLY A 93 9.57 -4.68 -10.01
N GLY A 94 8.25 -4.90 -10.03
CA GLY A 94 7.28 -3.88 -9.63
C GLY A 94 7.43 -3.45 -8.16
N PHE A 95 7.70 -4.41 -7.28
CA PHE A 95 7.97 -4.15 -5.87
C PHE A 95 9.27 -3.37 -5.67
N TRP A 96 10.35 -3.76 -6.34
CA TRP A 96 11.63 -3.03 -6.30
C TRP A 96 11.48 -1.61 -6.87
N LEU A 97 10.75 -1.44 -7.97
CA LEU A 97 10.45 -0.12 -8.55
C LEU A 97 9.67 0.78 -7.58
N SER A 98 8.79 0.22 -6.75
CA SER A 98 8.09 0.99 -5.71
C SER A 98 9.06 1.51 -4.64
N LEU A 99 10.06 0.70 -4.26
CA LEU A 99 11.11 1.11 -3.31
C LEU A 99 12.10 2.08 -3.95
N PHE A 100 12.37 1.94 -5.24
CA PHE A 100 13.16 2.89 -6.02
C PHE A 100 12.53 4.27 -6.00
N ALA A 101 11.19 4.37 -6.14
CA ALA A 101 10.50 5.65 -6.01
C ALA A 101 10.63 6.25 -4.58
N LEU A 102 10.73 5.41 -3.54
CA LEU A 102 10.92 5.87 -2.16
C LEU A 102 12.35 6.37 -1.92
N SER A 103 13.36 5.63 -2.37
CA SER A 103 14.78 5.98 -2.22
C SER A 103 15.17 7.25 -2.97
N THR A 104 14.40 7.60 -4.00
CA THR A 104 14.63 8.76 -4.84
C THR A 104 13.85 10.01 -4.41
N GLY A 105 12.61 9.85 -3.93
CA GLY A 105 11.64 10.95 -3.89
C GLY A 105 11.39 11.63 -2.54
N LEU A 106 11.92 11.09 -1.43
CA LEU A 106 11.45 11.48 -0.09
C LEU A 106 12.53 12.01 0.86
N GLY A 107 13.81 11.82 0.55
CA GLY A 107 14.91 12.18 1.47
C GLY A 107 14.84 11.47 2.83
N GLU A 108 14.00 10.45 2.93
CA GLU A 108 13.84 9.62 4.12
C GLU A 108 14.93 8.54 4.10
N ASN A 109 15.59 8.30 5.24
CA ASN A 109 16.64 7.30 5.35
C ASN A 109 16.12 5.90 5.70
N TYR A 110 14.80 5.72 5.80
CA TYR A 110 14.15 4.48 6.21
C TYR A 110 12.80 4.31 5.49
N ILE A 111 12.23 3.10 5.50
CA ILE A 111 10.88 2.85 5.00
C ILE A 111 9.87 3.41 6.00
N PRO A 112 9.09 4.44 5.65
CA PRO A 112 8.14 5.02 6.57
C PRO A 112 6.98 4.06 6.84
N ASN A 113 6.44 4.14 8.05
CA ASN A 113 5.39 3.23 8.49
C ASN A 113 4.16 3.19 7.56
N ARG A 114 3.86 4.30 6.89
CA ARG A 114 2.76 4.42 5.92
C ARG A 114 2.86 3.47 4.73
N ASN A 115 4.08 3.10 4.35
CA ASN A 115 4.30 2.21 3.22
C ASN A 115 4.22 0.73 3.64
N PHE A 116 4.39 0.40 4.93
CA PHE A 116 4.30 -0.98 5.39
C PHE A 116 2.94 -1.60 5.06
N SER A 117 1.83 -0.87 5.18
CA SER A 117 0.50 -1.42 4.84
C SER A 117 0.37 -1.79 3.35
N LEU A 118 0.85 -0.93 2.45
CA LEU A 118 0.85 -1.21 1.01
C LEU A 118 1.74 -2.42 0.69
N LEU A 119 2.91 -2.49 1.34
CA LEU A 119 3.86 -3.58 1.17
C LEU A 119 3.30 -4.88 1.76
N THR A 120 2.59 -4.85 2.90
CA THR A 120 1.83 -5.99 3.45
C THR A 120 0.81 -6.51 2.45
N TRP A 121 0.03 -5.64 1.80
CA TRP A 121 -0.94 -6.06 0.78
C TRP A 121 -0.27 -6.76 -0.40
N TYR A 122 0.83 -6.21 -0.93
CA TYR A 122 1.61 -6.85 -1.99
C TYR A 122 2.02 -8.28 -1.61
N LEU A 123 2.35 -8.50 -0.35
CA LEU A 123 2.82 -9.79 0.14
C LEU A 123 1.70 -10.78 0.41
N LEU A 124 0.52 -10.31 0.83
CA LEU A 124 -0.67 -11.15 0.87
C LEU A 124 -0.94 -11.70 -0.53
N PHE A 125 -0.87 -10.86 -1.56
CA PHE A 125 -0.99 -11.31 -2.95
C PHE A 125 0.08 -12.31 -3.37
N LEU A 126 1.35 -12.11 -2.97
CA LEU A 126 2.43 -13.08 -3.22
C LEU A 126 2.17 -14.41 -2.52
N GLY A 127 1.84 -14.39 -1.23
CA GLY A 127 1.54 -15.58 -0.45
C GLY A 127 0.36 -16.34 -1.04
N THR A 128 -0.66 -15.62 -1.51
CA THR A 128 -1.81 -16.18 -2.24
C THR A 128 -1.37 -16.84 -3.55
N PHE A 129 -0.56 -16.16 -4.36
CA PHE A 129 -0.04 -16.70 -5.60
C PHE A 129 0.82 -17.96 -5.36
N ILE A 130 1.77 -17.90 -4.42
CA ILE A 130 2.64 -19.03 -4.07
C ILE A 130 1.78 -20.20 -3.58
N GLY A 131 0.84 -19.98 -2.67
CA GLY A 131 0.02 -21.07 -2.13
C GLY A 131 -0.83 -21.75 -3.21
N PHE A 132 -1.46 -20.99 -4.11
CA PHE A 132 -2.23 -21.58 -5.23
C PHE A 132 -1.35 -22.38 -6.19
N TYR A 133 -0.15 -21.88 -6.51
CA TYR A 133 0.73 -22.55 -7.46
C TYR A 133 1.64 -23.62 -6.85
N ALA A 134 1.88 -23.59 -5.54
CA ALA A 134 2.66 -24.61 -4.83
C ALA A 134 2.08 -26.01 -5.05
N LYS A 135 0.74 -26.13 -5.06
CA LYS A 135 0.02 -27.38 -5.39
C LYS A 135 0.36 -27.95 -6.78
N SER A 136 0.77 -27.10 -7.72
CA SER A 136 1.18 -27.54 -9.06
C SER A 136 2.57 -28.19 -9.07
N PHE A 137 3.41 -27.94 -8.06
CA PHE A 137 4.80 -28.40 -8.00
C PHE A 137 5.04 -29.41 -6.88
N VAL A 138 4.32 -29.30 -5.78
CA VAL A 138 4.47 -30.15 -4.60
C VAL A 138 3.14 -30.85 -4.33
N PRO A 139 3.04 -32.18 -4.51
CA PRO A 139 1.89 -32.90 -4.01
C PRO A 139 1.94 -32.85 -2.47
N PHE A 140 0.86 -32.37 -1.84
CA PHE A 140 0.79 -32.36 -0.38
C PHE A 140 0.42 -33.77 0.10
N PRO A 141 1.17 -34.35 1.05
CA PRO A 141 0.99 -35.75 1.45
C PRO A 141 -0.29 -36.01 2.25
N PHE A 142 -1.04 -34.98 2.61
CA PHE A 142 -2.23 -35.09 3.47
C PHE A 142 -3.46 -34.47 2.81
N GLN A 143 -4.59 -35.19 2.83
CA GLN A 143 -5.90 -34.63 2.50
C GLN A 143 -6.38 -33.73 3.65
N ILE A 144 -6.35 -32.42 3.45
CA ILE A 144 -6.90 -31.48 4.42
C ILE A 144 -8.40 -31.37 4.16
N SER A 145 -9.22 -31.85 5.10
CA SER A 145 -10.66 -31.81 4.94
C SER A 145 -11.17 -30.36 4.86
N LYS A 146 -12.20 -30.12 4.04
CA LYS A 146 -12.89 -28.82 3.95
C LYS A 146 -13.43 -28.34 5.31
N PHE A 147 -13.69 -29.29 6.22
CA PHE A 147 -14.13 -29.05 7.59
C PHE A 147 -13.09 -28.28 8.41
N ASN A 148 -11.79 -28.51 8.22
CA ASN A 148 -10.73 -27.85 8.99
C ASN A 148 -10.58 -26.37 8.65
N ILE A 149 -10.82 -25.97 7.39
CA ILE A 149 -10.78 -24.55 6.97
C ILE A 149 -11.93 -23.77 7.58
N PHE A 150 -13.12 -24.38 7.62
CA PHE A 150 -14.29 -23.76 8.23
C PHE A 150 -14.02 -23.40 9.70
N TRP A 151 -13.39 -24.30 10.46
CA TRP A 151 -13.01 -24.02 11.84
C TRP A 151 -11.92 -22.96 11.98
N ILE A 152 -10.94 -22.91 11.07
CA ILE A 152 -9.95 -21.83 11.04
C ILE A 152 -10.62 -20.48 10.76
N ALA A 153 -11.57 -20.42 9.84
CA ALA A 153 -12.33 -19.21 9.55
C ALA A 153 -13.19 -18.78 10.74
N ILE A 154 -13.86 -19.72 11.43
CA ILE A 154 -14.59 -19.45 12.66
C ILE A 154 -13.66 -18.91 13.74
N LEU A 155 -12.50 -19.54 13.95
CA LEU A 155 -11.51 -19.07 14.91
C LEU A 155 -11.11 -17.63 14.59
N PHE A 156 -10.79 -17.32 13.32
CA PHE A 156 -10.50 -15.95 12.90
C PHE A 156 -11.64 -14.98 13.27
N ILE A 157 -12.90 -15.31 12.97
CA ILE A 157 -14.06 -14.49 13.30
C ILE A 157 -14.18 -14.29 14.82
N CYS A 158 -14.01 -15.34 15.61
CA CYS A 158 -14.04 -15.27 17.07
C CYS A 158 -12.91 -14.41 17.65
N PHE A 159 -11.75 -14.33 16.97
CA PHE A 159 -10.61 -13.52 17.42
C PHE A 159 -10.70 -12.04 16.98
N ILE A 160 -11.50 -11.68 15.97
CA ILE A 160 -11.65 -10.30 15.49
C ILE A 160 -11.97 -9.31 16.63
N PRO A 161 -12.96 -9.55 17.52
CA PRO A 161 -13.32 -8.62 18.60
C PRO A 161 -12.18 -8.35 19.61
N PHE A 162 -11.21 -9.25 19.71
CA PHE A 162 -10.08 -9.11 20.63
C PHE A 162 -8.96 -8.24 20.05
N SER A 163 -8.93 -8.03 18.73
CA SER A 163 -7.90 -7.23 18.07
C SER A 163 -8.01 -5.74 18.42
N LYS A 164 -6.86 -5.09 18.66
CA LYS A 164 -6.81 -3.64 18.90
C LYS A 164 -7.37 -2.85 17.70
N THR A 165 -7.05 -3.28 16.48
CA THR A 165 -7.52 -2.67 15.24
C THR A 165 -9.03 -2.69 15.12
N PHE A 166 -9.68 -3.83 15.37
CA PHE A 166 -11.15 -3.91 15.32
C PHE A 166 -11.80 -3.08 16.41
N LYS A 167 -11.25 -3.08 17.64
CA LYS A 167 -11.75 -2.22 18.73
C LYS A 167 -11.67 -0.74 18.36
N THR A 168 -10.56 -0.30 17.77
CA THR A 168 -10.42 1.07 17.25
C THR A 168 -11.42 1.32 16.13
N PHE A 169 -11.57 0.39 15.18
CA PHE A 169 -12.51 0.51 14.06
C PHE A 169 -13.95 0.67 14.54
N TYR A 170 -14.39 -0.25 15.39
CA TYR A 170 -15.72 -0.23 15.97
C TYR A 170 -15.96 1.06 16.76
N ARG A 171 -14.97 1.53 17.52
CA ARG A 171 -15.07 2.81 18.25
C ARG A 171 -15.22 4.00 17.30
N GLU A 172 -14.38 4.13 16.28
CA GLU A 172 -14.45 5.26 15.35
C GLU A 172 -15.71 5.22 14.47
N TRP A 173 -16.19 4.02 14.11
CA TRP A 173 -17.45 3.82 13.42
C TRP A 173 -18.65 4.20 14.30
N LYS A 174 -18.71 3.68 15.54
CA LYS A 174 -19.79 3.93 16.49
C LYS A 174 -19.98 5.41 16.82
N TYR A 175 -18.89 6.19 16.85
CA TYR A 175 -18.92 7.63 17.15
C TYR A 175 -18.91 8.50 15.88
N ASP A 176 -19.23 7.96 14.71
CA ASP A 176 -19.28 8.67 13.42
C ASP A 176 -17.99 9.43 13.05
N LYS A 177 -16.86 9.08 13.68
CA LYS A 177 -15.61 9.80 13.52
C LYS A 177 -15.08 9.69 12.10
N LEU A 178 -15.18 8.50 11.50
CA LEU A 178 -14.82 8.25 10.10
C LEU A 178 -15.68 9.04 9.12
N LYS A 179 -16.99 9.12 9.38
CA LYS A 179 -17.93 9.89 8.57
C LYS A 179 -17.61 11.37 8.64
N ASN A 180 -17.39 11.91 9.84
CA ASN A 180 -17.04 13.31 10.04
C ASN A 180 -15.68 13.66 9.44
N TYR A 181 -14.69 12.78 9.56
CA TYR A 181 -13.39 12.92 8.89
C TYR A 181 -13.52 13.02 7.37
N ALA A 182 -14.35 12.16 6.76
CA ALA A 182 -14.59 12.17 5.33
C ALA A 182 -15.27 13.47 4.88
N LEU A 183 -16.29 13.92 5.60
CA LEU A 183 -17.00 15.17 5.33
C LEU A 183 -16.07 16.39 5.45
N GLU A 184 -15.25 16.46 6.52
CA GLU A 184 -14.29 17.54 6.70
C GLU A 184 -13.24 17.59 5.59
N ASN A 185 -12.71 16.43 5.17
CA ASN A 185 -11.78 16.35 4.05
C ASN A 185 -12.43 16.78 2.74
N GLN A 186 -13.64 16.29 2.46
CA GLN A 186 -14.37 16.65 1.25
C GLN A 186 -14.58 18.17 1.20
N GLN A 187 -15.08 18.77 2.28
CA GLN A 187 -15.26 20.21 2.37
C GLN A 187 -13.95 20.97 2.20
N ARG A 188 -12.86 20.52 2.82
CA ARG A 188 -11.54 21.14 2.71
C ARG A 188 -11.05 21.15 1.25
N PHE A 189 -11.13 20.02 0.56
CA PHE A 189 -10.63 19.91 -0.81
C PHE A 189 -11.57 20.57 -1.83
N GLU A 190 -12.88 20.59 -1.60
CA GLU A 190 -13.81 21.40 -2.39
C GLU A 190 -13.51 22.89 -2.25
N ASN A 191 -13.25 23.38 -1.03
CA ASN A 191 -12.84 24.77 -0.81
C ASN A 191 -11.52 25.10 -1.53
N LEU A 192 -10.56 24.17 -1.53
CA LEU A 192 -9.31 24.32 -2.28
C LEU A 192 -9.55 24.38 -3.80
N ARG A 193 -10.42 23.51 -4.31
CA ARG A 193 -10.77 23.41 -5.74
C ARG A 193 -11.48 24.66 -6.24
N LEU A 194 -12.43 25.17 -5.47
CA LEU A 194 -13.25 26.34 -5.82
C LEU A 194 -12.52 27.67 -5.58
N SER A 195 -11.50 27.69 -4.71
CA SER A 195 -10.74 28.90 -4.42
C SER A 195 -10.04 29.42 -5.68
N GLN A 196 -10.20 30.71 -5.97
CA GLN A 196 -9.45 31.40 -7.03
C GLN A 196 -8.08 31.90 -6.55
N ALA A 197 -7.78 31.80 -5.25
CA ALA A 197 -6.50 32.24 -4.72
C ALA A 197 -5.38 31.26 -5.13
N ASN A 198 -4.21 31.82 -5.43
CA ASN A 198 -3.00 31.05 -5.73
C ASN A 198 -2.31 30.51 -4.47
N ILE A 199 -2.57 31.11 -3.31
CA ILE A 199 -2.06 30.67 -2.01
C ILE A 199 -3.26 30.39 -1.12
N VAL A 200 -3.39 29.15 -0.65
CA VAL A 200 -4.58 28.71 0.10
C VAL A 200 -4.20 28.12 1.44
N GLY A 201 -4.66 28.77 2.51
CA GLY A 201 -4.55 28.23 3.88
C GLY A 201 -5.77 27.37 4.22
N LEU A 202 -5.55 26.10 4.54
CA LEU A 202 -6.59 25.14 4.90
C LEU A 202 -6.76 25.03 6.41
N LYS A 203 -8.00 24.85 6.86
CA LYS A 203 -8.29 24.63 8.29
C LYS A 203 -7.89 23.20 8.70
N PRO A 204 -7.37 23.00 9.92
CA PRO A 204 -7.08 21.66 10.45
C PRO A 204 -8.34 20.80 10.58
N ILE A 205 -8.16 19.50 10.38
CA ILE A 205 -9.21 18.50 10.59
C ILE A 205 -9.33 18.28 12.09
N LYS A 206 -10.55 18.40 12.59
CA LYS A 206 -10.88 18.18 13.99
C LYS A 206 -11.00 16.69 14.25
N ASN A 207 -11.70 15.97 13.37
CA ASN A 207 -11.95 14.54 13.50
C ASN A 207 -10.80 13.67 12.96
N LYS A 208 -9.58 13.82 13.49
CA LYS A 208 -8.41 13.04 13.01
C LYS A 208 -8.64 11.54 13.17
N GLU A 209 -8.68 10.81 12.07
CA GLU A 209 -8.83 9.35 12.07
C GLU A 209 -7.55 8.67 12.60
N THR A 210 -7.70 7.51 13.26
CA THR A 210 -6.58 6.78 13.89
C THR A 210 -6.36 5.38 13.32
N LEU A 211 -7.15 4.98 12.33
CA LEU A 211 -7.17 3.64 11.76
C LEU A 211 -6.30 3.51 10.52
N PHE A 212 -6.36 4.52 9.68
CA PHE A 212 -5.53 4.69 8.52
C PHE A 212 -4.42 5.69 8.86
N PHE A 213 -3.43 5.73 7.98
CA PHE A 213 -2.34 6.69 8.13
C PHE A 213 -2.81 8.04 7.56
N ALA A 214 -3.46 8.86 8.37
CA ALA A 214 -3.74 10.26 8.04
C ALA A 214 -2.60 11.17 8.50
N GLN A 215 -1.60 11.37 7.64
CA GLN A 215 -0.67 12.48 7.84
C GLN A 215 -1.35 13.79 7.43
N GLU A 216 -1.47 14.71 8.38
CA GLU A 216 -2.00 16.05 8.13
C GLU A 216 -0.99 16.94 7.38
N LEU A 217 -1.48 17.96 6.69
CA LEU A 217 -0.65 18.98 6.05
C LEU A 217 0.16 19.77 7.09
N SER A 218 1.33 20.26 6.67
CA SER A 218 2.16 21.11 7.52
C SER A 218 1.71 22.56 7.47
N SER A 219 2.02 23.32 8.53
CA SER A 219 1.94 24.78 8.47
C SER A 219 3.04 25.40 7.60
N ASP A 220 4.10 24.65 7.32
CA ASP A 220 5.12 24.98 6.34
C ASP A 220 4.67 24.55 4.93
N SER A 221 4.47 25.52 4.04
CA SER A 221 4.08 25.28 2.64
C SER A 221 5.16 24.55 1.82
N THR A 222 6.41 24.55 2.28
CA THR A 222 7.51 23.88 1.59
C THR A 222 7.58 22.37 1.87
N HIS A 223 6.80 21.92 2.87
CA HIS A 223 6.66 20.50 3.18
C HIS A 223 6.12 19.71 1.99
N LEU A 224 6.58 18.48 1.81
CA LEU A 224 6.30 17.68 0.62
C LEU A 224 4.78 17.53 0.34
N TRP A 225 3.99 17.16 1.35
CA TRP A 225 2.54 17.00 1.18
C TRP A 225 1.84 18.30 0.77
N CYS A 226 2.30 19.44 1.29
CA CYS A 226 1.80 20.76 0.91
C CYS A 226 2.09 21.06 -0.57
N LYS A 227 3.32 20.78 -1.02
CA LYS A 227 3.70 20.91 -2.44
C LYS A 227 2.94 19.95 -3.35
N CYS A 228 2.73 18.71 -2.93
CA CYS A 228 1.94 17.74 -3.69
C CYS A 228 0.51 18.23 -3.89
N VAL A 229 -0.17 18.63 -2.81
CA VAL A 229 -1.54 19.15 -2.88
C VAL A 229 -1.59 20.44 -3.69
N ALA A 230 -0.64 21.37 -3.52
CA ALA A 230 -0.58 22.57 -4.32
C ALA A 230 -0.47 22.26 -5.83
N ASN A 231 0.39 21.32 -6.21
CA ASN A 231 0.57 20.93 -7.61
C ASN A 231 -0.70 20.27 -8.19
N TYR A 232 -1.35 19.36 -7.44
CA TYR A 232 -2.60 18.72 -7.87
C TYR A 232 -3.74 19.70 -8.15
N TYR A 233 -3.80 20.81 -7.42
CA TYR A 233 -4.85 21.84 -7.55
C TYR A 233 -4.36 23.10 -8.27
N HIS A 234 -3.20 23.04 -8.93
CA HIS A 234 -2.59 24.16 -9.66
C HIS A 234 -2.46 25.45 -8.83
N LYS A 235 -2.07 25.32 -7.56
CA LYS A 235 -1.82 26.42 -6.62
C LYS A 235 -0.33 26.68 -6.47
N LYS A 236 0.04 27.94 -6.18
CA LYS A 236 1.41 28.33 -5.84
C LYS A 236 1.83 27.78 -4.48
N ALA A 237 0.94 27.80 -3.50
CA ALA A 237 1.20 27.24 -2.17
C ALA A 237 -0.10 26.82 -1.47
N VAL A 238 0.00 25.75 -0.68
CA VAL A 238 -1.04 25.27 0.24
C VAL A 238 -0.38 25.05 1.60
N TYR A 239 -1.05 25.42 2.68
CA TYR A 239 -0.54 25.20 4.03
C TYR A 239 -1.67 25.03 5.04
N LEU A 240 -1.36 24.41 6.17
CA LEU A 240 -2.27 24.31 7.30
C LEU A 240 -2.26 25.63 8.10
N LYS A 241 -3.44 26.21 8.31
CA LYS A 241 -3.60 27.34 9.23
C LYS A 241 -3.32 26.85 10.66
N LYS A 242 -2.48 27.58 11.40
CA LYS A 242 -2.32 27.36 12.85
C LYS A 242 -3.67 27.63 13.53
N GLU A 243 -4.07 26.79 14.48
CA GLU A 243 -5.23 27.09 15.32
C GLU A 243 -4.90 28.31 16.16
N THR A 244 -5.57 29.42 15.90
CA THR A 244 -5.67 30.51 16.86
C THR A 244 -6.65 30.07 17.92
N HIS A 245 -6.14 29.70 19.10
CA HIS A 245 -6.96 29.56 20.31
C HIS A 245 -7.52 30.91 20.72
#